data_AF-A0A374NMI5-F1
#
_entry.id   AF-A0A374NMI5-F1
#
_cell.length_a   1.000
_cell.length_b   1.000
_cell.length_c   1.000
_cell.angle_alpha   90.00
_cell.angle_beta   90.00
_cell.angle_gamma   90.00
#
_symmetry.space_group_name_H-M   'P 1'
#
loop_
_entity.id
_entity.type
_entity.pdbx_description
1 polymer ?
#
loop_
_entity_poly.entity_id
_entity_poly.type
_entity_poly.pdbx_seq_one_letter_code
_entity_poly.pdbx_strand_id
1 'polypeptide(L)'
;FIMNKLMKKSSIDDCGVMDIENVRCPLLLISSINDEIWDSYSASINIMKKAKSYEKSIVLTTELGHMNTISYLPNPRYKKYKTDKIYDEAVLSWENTLSWFINYLKNI
;
A
#
# COMPACT_ATOMS: atom_id res chain seq x y z
N PHE A 1 -16.52 14.81 9.18
CA PHE A 1 -15.17 14.57 8.62
C PHE A 1 -15.13 13.31 7.76
N ILE A 2 -15.58 12.15 8.25
CA ILE A 2 -15.58 10.86 7.53
C ILE A 2 -16.43 10.89 6.24
N MET A 3 -17.61 11.52 6.28
CA MET A 3 -18.55 11.56 5.14
C MET A 3 -17.98 12.30 3.92
N ASN A 4 -17.13 13.32 4.12
CA ASN A 4 -16.46 14.03 3.02
C ASN A 4 -15.36 13.20 2.35
N LYS A 5 -14.76 12.23 3.05
CA LYS A 5 -13.78 11.28 2.47
C LYS A 5 -14.49 10.26 1.57
N LEU A 6 -15.71 9.86 1.94
CA LEU A 6 -16.55 8.92 1.18
C LEU A 6 -17.23 9.56 -0.05
N MET A 7 -17.50 10.87 -0.02
CA MET A 7 -18.20 11.59 -1.10
C MET A 7 -17.28 12.26 -2.13
N LYS A 8 -15.97 12.08 -2.04
CA LYS A 8 -15.03 12.64 -3.02
C LYS A 8 -15.14 11.89 -4.34
N LYS A 9 -16.11 12.28 -5.17
CA LYS A 9 -16.26 11.82 -6.54
C LYS A 9 -15.06 12.34 -7.32
N SER A 10 -14.05 11.50 -7.51
CA SER A 10 -12.97 11.81 -8.43
C SER A 10 -13.57 11.92 -9.83
N SER A 11 -13.42 13.09 -10.46
CA SER A 11 -13.41 13.15 -11.92
C SER A 11 -12.17 12.39 -12.34
N ILE A 12 -12.29 11.07 -12.50
CA ILE A 12 -11.19 10.23 -12.95
C ILE A 12 -10.99 10.60 -14.42
N ASP A 13 -9.99 11.43 -14.66
CA ASP A 13 -9.40 11.56 -15.99
C ASP A 13 -8.71 10.22 -16.27
N ASP A 14 -9.21 9.50 -17.27
CA ASP A 14 -8.72 8.15 -17.62
C ASP A 14 -7.28 8.19 -18.17
N CYS A 15 -6.71 9.38 -18.43
CA CYS A 15 -5.36 9.55 -18.94
C CYS A 15 -4.24 8.97 -18.03
N GLY A 16 -4.56 8.69 -16.75
CA GLY A 16 -3.63 8.12 -15.78
C GLY A 16 -3.89 6.66 -15.39
N VAL A 17 -4.86 5.98 -16.02
CA VAL A 17 -5.20 4.60 -15.67
C VAL A 17 -4.18 3.65 -16.29
N MET A 18 -3.52 2.86 -15.45
CA MET A 18 -2.60 1.82 -15.91
C MET A 18 -3.36 0.59 -16.42
N ASP A 19 -2.85 -0.06 -17.47
CA ASP A 19 -3.35 -1.33 -18.02
C ASP A 19 -2.98 -2.55 -17.13
N ILE A 20 -3.42 -2.50 -15.87
CA ILE A 20 -3.06 -3.47 -14.84
C ILE A 20 -3.59 -4.89 -15.09
N GLU A 21 -4.58 -5.05 -15.97
CA GLU A 21 -5.05 -6.35 -16.46
C GLU A 21 -3.97 -7.16 -17.19
N ASN A 22 -2.88 -6.53 -17.63
CA ASN A 22 -1.75 -7.20 -18.27
C ASN A 22 -0.67 -7.66 -17.28
N VAL A 23 -0.77 -7.27 -16.00
CA VAL A 23 0.13 -7.76 -14.95
C VAL A 23 -0.13 -9.26 -14.75
N ARG A 24 0.93 -10.08 -14.91
CA ARG A 24 0.89 -11.53 -14.72
C ARG A 24 1.74 -12.00 -13.53
N CYS A 25 2.78 -11.27 -13.14
CA CYS A 25 3.71 -11.65 -12.06
C CYS A 25 3.06 -11.61 -10.66
N PRO A 26 3.64 -12.26 -9.63
CA PRO A 26 3.18 -12.17 -8.25
C PRO A 26 3.19 -10.71 -7.80
N LEU A 27 2.07 -10.27 -7.22
CA LEU A 27 1.89 -8.90 -6.78
C LEU A 27 1.65 -8.79 -5.27
N LEU A 28 2.59 -8.19 -4.55
CA LEU A 28 2.36 -7.69 -3.21
C LEU A 28 2.01 -6.21 -3.26
N LEU A 29 0.90 -5.83 -2.62
CA LEU A 29 0.52 -4.43 -2.41
C LEU A 29 0.61 -4.12 -0.92
N ILE A 30 1.35 -3.08 -0.56
CA ILE A 30 1.35 -2.54 0.81
C ILE A 30 0.67 -1.18 0.73
N SER A 31 -0.40 -1.01 1.50
CA SER A 31 -1.33 0.11 1.34
C SER A 31 -1.77 0.66 2.68
N SER A 32 -1.92 1.98 2.76
CA SER A 32 -2.36 2.65 3.99
C SER A 32 -3.76 3.22 3.84
N ILE A 33 -4.62 2.95 4.84
CA ILE A 33 -5.94 3.59 4.93
C ILE A 33 -5.85 5.08 5.34
N ASN A 34 -4.69 5.48 5.85
CA ASN A 34 -4.37 6.81 6.36
C ASN A 34 -3.32 7.54 5.52
N ASP A 35 -3.08 7.10 4.27
CA ASP A 35 -2.25 7.85 3.32
C ASP A 35 -2.81 9.27 3.15
N GLU A 36 -1.98 10.24 3.51
CA GLU A 36 -2.33 11.66 3.54
C GLU A 36 -2.16 12.36 2.18
N ILE A 37 -1.52 11.71 1.21
CA ILE A 37 -1.22 12.27 -0.11
C ILE A 37 -2.29 11.84 -1.13
N TRP A 38 -2.67 10.55 -1.13
CA TRP A 38 -3.63 9.99 -2.08
C TRP A 38 -4.31 8.73 -1.53
N ASP A 39 -5.42 8.31 -2.15
CA ASP A 39 -6.19 7.15 -1.71
C ASP A 39 -5.53 5.84 -2.14
N SER A 40 -4.45 5.49 -1.46
CA SER A 40 -3.69 4.26 -1.73
C SER A 40 -4.53 3.01 -1.48
N TYR A 41 -5.46 3.03 -0.53
CA TYR A 41 -6.37 1.91 -0.26
C TYR A 41 -7.26 1.61 -1.45
N SER A 42 -8.03 2.59 -1.93
CA SER A 42 -8.92 2.40 -3.08
C SER A 42 -8.14 2.02 -4.35
N ALA A 43 -6.96 2.61 -4.55
CA ALA A 43 -6.08 2.25 -5.65
C ALA A 43 -5.63 0.78 -5.56
N SER A 44 -5.16 0.32 -4.39
CA SER A 44 -4.77 -1.08 -4.19
C SER A 44 -5.94 -2.05 -4.38
N ILE A 45 -7.15 -1.70 -3.91
CA ILE A 45 -8.35 -2.51 -4.16
C ILE A 45 -8.69 -2.56 -5.65
N ASN A 46 -8.53 -1.46 -6.40
CA ASN A 46 -8.70 -1.45 -7.85
C ASN A 46 -7.71 -2.42 -8.53
N ILE A 47 -6.45 -2.38 -8.10
CA ILE A 47 -5.41 -3.26 -8.60
C ILE A 47 -5.73 -4.72 -8.29
N MET A 48 -6.08 -5.04 -7.05
CA MET A 48 -6.48 -6.39 -6.65
C MET A 48 -7.66 -6.92 -7.47
N LYS A 49 -8.59 -6.07 -7.91
CA LYS A 49 -9.74 -6.48 -8.72
C LYS A 49 -9.39 -6.73 -10.18
N LYS A 50 -8.61 -5.85 -10.81
CA LYS A 50 -8.37 -5.90 -12.27
C LYS A 50 -7.10 -6.66 -12.65
N ALA A 51 -6.09 -6.70 -11.79
CA ALA A 51 -4.84 -7.39 -12.09
C ALA A 51 -5.08 -8.90 -12.21
N LYS A 52 -4.62 -9.46 -13.34
CA LYS A 52 -4.63 -10.89 -13.68
C LYS A 52 -3.31 -11.55 -13.27
N SER A 53 -2.70 -11.05 -12.20
CA SER A 53 -1.57 -11.67 -11.53
C SER A 53 -1.93 -13.10 -11.13
N TYR A 54 -0.99 -14.04 -11.29
CA TYR A 54 -1.23 -15.42 -10.85
C TYR A 54 -1.21 -15.58 -9.33
N GLU A 55 -0.73 -14.57 -8.59
CA GLU A 55 -0.67 -14.58 -7.13
C GLU A 55 -0.65 -13.15 -6.59
N LYS A 56 -1.57 -12.80 -5.68
CA LYS A 56 -1.73 -11.42 -5.23
C LYS A 56 -2.12 -11.31 -3.77
N SER A 57 -1.42 -10.43 -3.05
CA SER A 57 -1.66 -10.15 -1.64
C SER A 57 -1.68 -8.66 -1.36
N ILE A 58 -2.41 -8.28 -0.31
CA ILE A 58 -2.47 -6.92 0.20
C ILE A 58 -2.18 -6.90 1.70
N VAL A 59 -1.27 -6.03 2.11
CA VAL A 59 -0.98 -5.71 3.50
C VAL A 59 -1.52 -4.31 3.76
N LEU A 60 -2.45 -4.20 4.72
CA LEU A 60 -3.06 -2.93 5.09
C LEU A 60 -2.43 -2.40 6.36
N THR A 61 -2.03 -1.12 6.33
CA THR A 61 -1.48 -0.39 7.46
C THR A 61 -2.47 0.70 7.87
N THR A 62 -2.57 0.94 9.17
CA THR A 62 -3.58 1.79 9.80
C THR A 62 -3.00 3.00 10.51
N GLU A 63 -1.70 2.99 10.82
CA GLU A 63 -1.01 4.06 11.53
C GLU A 63 0.04 4.72 10.62
N LEU A 64 0.59 3.98 9.65
CA LEU A 64 1.45 4.54 8.61
C LEU A 64 0.68 5.49 7.69
N GLY A 65 1.31 6.60 7.31
CA GLY A 65 0.85 7.45 6.21
C GLY A 65 1.49 7.05 4.89
N HIS A 66 1.65 8.01 4.00
CA HIS A 66 2.18 7.82 2.65
C HIS A 66 3.62 7.28 2.64
N MET A 67 4.46 7.81 3.51
CA MET A 67 5.87 7.43 3.58
C MET A 67 6.05 6.22 4.49
N ASN A 68 5.86 5.03 3.92
CA ASN A 68 6.26 3.79 4.53
C ASN A 68 7.79 3.62 4.39
N THR A 69 8.52 3.96 5.45
CA THR A 69 9.99 3.93 5.46
C THR A 69 10.51 2.57 5.93
N ILE A 70 11.81 2.32 5.74
CA ILE A 70 12.48 1.16 6.31
C ILE A 70 12.28 1.16 7.83
N SER A 71 12.08 -0.02 8.41
CA SER A 71 11.94 -0.22 9.85
C SER A 71 13.06 0.48 10.62
N TYR A 72 12.71 1.08 11.74
CA TYR A 72 13.63 1.80 12.64
C TYR A 72 14.27 3.09 12.06
N LEU A 73 13.96 3.47 10.81
CA LEU A 73 14.33 4.78 10.30
C LEU A 73 13.39 5.85 10.90
N PRO A 74 13.90 6.91 11.54
CA PRO A 74 13.06 7.98 12.03
C PRO A 74 12.33 8.66 10.86
N ASN A 75 11.01 8.71 10.92
CA ASN A 75 10.22 9.47 9.95
C ASN A 75 9.73 10.78 10.61
N PRO A 76 10.40 11.92 10.34
CA PRO A 76 10.05 13.20 10.93
C PRO A 76 8.72 13.77 10.43
N ARG A 77 8.08 13.16 9.41
CA ARG A 77 6.72 13.55 8.99
C ARG A 77 5.66 13.09 9.98
N TYR A 78 5.88 11.97 10.68
CA TYR A 78 4.98 11.49 11.72
C TYR A 78 5.22 12.17 13.08
N LYS A 79 5.46 13.49 13.07
CA LYS A 79 5.67 14.33 14.27
C LYS A 79 4.55 14.22 15.31
N LYS A 80 3.33 13.94 14.87
CA LYS A 80 2.12 13.89 15.70
C LYS A 80 1.80 12.49 16.26
N TYR A 81 2.38 11.43 15.70
CA TYR A 81 2.00 10.04 15.99
C TYR A 81 3.23 9.13 16.19
N LYS A 82 4.20 9.55 17.01
CA LYS A 82 5.32 8.68 17.44
C LYS A 82 4.81 7.61 18.42
N THR A 83 3.91 6.75 17.97
CA THR A 83 3.47 5.58 18.73
C THR A 83 4.26 4.37 18.26
N ASP A 84 4.55 3.44 19.16
CA ASP A 84 5.24 2.19 18.84
C ASP A 84 4.59 1.45 17.66
N LYS A 85 3.27 1.58 17.52
CA LYS A 85 2.51 1.02 16.39
C LYS A 85 2.99 1.43 15.00
N ILE A 86 3.50 2.66 14.82
CA ILE A 86 4.05 3.08 13.51
C ILE A 86 5.29 2.25 13.19
N TYR A 87 6.12 1.96 14.21
CA TYR A 87 7.29 1.11 14.02
C TYR A 87 6.88 -0.34 13.81
N ASP A 88 5.86 -0.84 14.53
CA ASP A 88 5.33 -2.18 14.34
C ASP A 88 4.79 -2.38 12.92
N GLU A 89 4.04 -1.42 12.37
CA GLU A 89 3.53 -1.51 11.01
C GLU A 89 4.64 -1.35 9.94
N ALA A 90 5.69 -0.57 10.23
CA ALA A 90 6.87 -0.51 9.36
C ALA A 90 7.61 -1.87 9.33
N VAL A 91 7.75 -2.52 10.48
CA VAL A 91 8.29 -3.89 10.60
C VAL A 91 7.42 -4.88 9.83
N LEU A 92 6.10 -4.84 10.04
CA LEU A 92 5.15 -5.70 9.33
C LEU A 92 5.29 -5.56 7.81
N SER A 93 5.33 -4.31 7.32
CA SER A 93 5.55 -4.02 5.90
C SER A 93 6.85 -4.63 5.38
N TRP A 94 7.94 -4.46 6.12
CA TRP A 94 9.25 -4.97 5.74
C TRP A 94 9.31 -6.50 5.72
N GLU A 95 8.78 -7.16 6.76
CA GLU A 95 8.75 -8.61 6.86
C GLU A 95 7.91 -9.24 5.74
N ASN A 96 6.75 -8.65 5.41
CA ASN A 96 5.94 -9.10 4.28
C ASN A 96 6.66 -8.92 2.95
N THR A 97 7.39 -7.82 2.78
CA THR A 97 8.22 -7.58 1.59
C THR A 97 9.28 -8.67 1.44
N LEU A 98 10.04 -8.93 2.50
CA LEU A 98 11.08 -9.97 2.50
C LEU A 98 10.49 -11.36 2.24
N SER A 99 9.42 -11.72 2.95
CA SER A 99 8.73 -13.01 2.76
C SER A 99 8.25 -13.19 1.33
N TRP A 100 7.66 -12.16 0.74
CA TRP A 100 7.21 -12.19 -0.65
C TRP A 100 8.36 -12.46 -1.62
N PHE A 101 9.43 -11.68 -1.54
CA PHE A 101 10.58 -11.87 -2.41
C PHE A 101 11.26 -13.23 -2.18
N ILE A 102 11.35 -13.69 -0.93
CA ILE A 102 11.85 -15.03 -0.61
C ILE A 102 11.00 -16.11 -1.28
N ASN A 103 9.68 -15.99 -1.28
CA ASN A 103 8.80 -17.03 -1.82
C ASN A 103 8.77 -17.05 -3.36
N TYR A 104 8.90 -15.88 -4.00
CA TYR A 104 8.72 -15.77 -5.45
C TYR A 104 9.99 -15.51 -6.26
N LEU A 105 11.14 -15.23 -5.62
CA LEU A 105 12.44 -15.07 -6.31
C LEU A 105 13.49 -16.13 -5.97
N LYS A 106 13.31 -16.98 -4.95
CA LYS A 106 14.35 -17.94 -4.53
C LYS A 106 14.76 -18.99 -5.57
N ASN A 107 14.06 -19.09 -6.70
CA ASN A 107 14.33 -20.05 -7.77
C ASN A 107 14.72 -19.38 -9.11
N ILE A 108 15.22 -18.13 -9.08
CA ILE A 108 15.98 -17.52 -10.19
C ILE A 108 17.46 -17.79 -9.95
#